data_AF-A0A260Z2G9-F1
#
_entry.id   AF-A0A260Z2G9-F1
#
_cell.length_a   1.000
_cell.length_b   1.000
_cell.length_c   1.000
_cell.angle_alpha   90.00
_cell.angle_beta   90.00
_cell.angle_gamma   90.00
#
_symmetry.space_group_name_H-M   'P 1'
#
loop_
_entity.id
_entity.type
_entity.pdbx_description
1 polymer ?
#
loop_
_entity_poly.entity_id
_entity_poly.type
_entity_poly.pdbx_seq_one_letter_code
_entity_poly.pdbx_strand_id
1 'polypeptide(L)' 'MPSIWSKNWSKIKEHWQWFLWGKRPYNELCDAKKQEARRDLYFRLFGIYCVLHAITMSAGIYYIVVP' A
#
# COMPACT_ATOMS: atom_id res chain seq x y z
N MET A 1 -16.76 14.33 -19.36
CA MET A 1 -16.43 12.89 -19.39
C MET A 1 -15.40 12.61 -18.32
N PRO A 2 -15.62 11.71 -17.34
CA PRO A 2 -14.57 11.37 -16.40
C PRO A 2 -13.45 10.66 -17.17
N SER A 3 -12.24 11.18 -17.08
CA SER A 3 -11.07 10.65 -17.78
C SER A 3 -10.86 9.18 -17.43
N ILE A 4 -10.30 8.39 -18.35
CA ILE A 4 -9.88 6.99 -18.11
C ILE A 4 -9.05 6.90 -16.82
N TRP A 5 -8.24 7.93 -16.58
CA TRP A 5 -7.45 8.11 -15.38
C TRP A 5 -8.30 8.18 -14.09
N SER A 6 -9.41 8.94 -14.09
CA SER A 6 -10.34 9.01 -12.96
C SER A 6 -11.01 7.66 -12.65
N LYS A 7 -11.33 6.85 -13.67
CA LYS A 7 -11.93 5.52 -13.48
C LYS A 7 -10.94 4.53 -12.89
N ASN A 8 -9.71 4.50 -13.40
CA ASN A 8 -8.66 3.61 -12.90
C ASN A 8 -8.24 3.98 -11.49
N TRP A 9 -8.18 5.28 -11.16
CA TRP A 9 -7.85 5.75 -9.81
C TRP A 9 -8.91 5.36 -8.78
N SER A 10 -10.19 5.30 -9.15
CA SER A 10 -11.25 4.84 -8.25
C SER A 10 -11.07 3.37 -7.87
N LYS A 11 -10.76 2.50 -8.84
CA LYS A 11 -10.51 1.07 -8.60
C LYS A 11 -9.26 0.85 -7.74
N ILE A 12 -8.21 1.62 -7.99
CA ILE A 12 -6.99 1.59 -7.19
C ILE A 12 -7.31 1.98 -5.75
N LYS A 13 -8.08 3.06 -5.53
CA LYS A 13 -8.50 3.48 -4.18
C LYS A 13 -9.34 2.43 -3.46
N GLU A 14 -10.30 1.78 -4.12
CA GLU A 14 -11.05 0.66 -3.55
C GLU A 14 -10.14 -0.52 -3.19
N HIS A 15 -9.21 -0.88 -4.07
CA HIS A 15 -8.26 -1.96 -3.80
C HIS A 15 -7.37 -1.64 -2.61
N TRP A 16 -6.88 -0.39 -2.50
CA TRP A 16 -6.11 0.07 -1.35
C TRP A 16 -6.94 0.09 -0.07
N GLN A 17 -8.19 0.55 -0.11
CA GLN A 17 -9.06 0.50 1.08
C GLN A 17 -9.30 -0.94 1.54
N TRP A 18 -9.59 -1.84 0.61
CA TRP A 18 -9.71 -3.27 0.91
C TRP A 18 -8.41 -3.87 1.44
N PHE A 19 -7.27 -3.49 0.85
CA PHE A 19 -5.96 -3.98 1.24
C PHE A 19 -5.52 -3.48 2.62
N LEU A 20 -5.87 -2.25 3.00
CA LEU A 20 -5.46 -1.64 4.28
C LEU A 20 -6.43 -1.97 5.42
N TRP A 21 -7.73 -2.09 5.13
CA TRP A 21 -8.77 -2.20 6.17
C TRP A 21 -9.66 -3.45 6.06
N GLY A 22 -9.54 -4.23 4.98
CA GLY A 22 -10.41 -5.39 4.72
C GLY A 22 -11.84 -4.99 4.31
N LYS A 23 -12.78 -5.94 4.41
CA LYS A 23 -14.19 -5.73 4.03
C LYS A 23 -15.04 -4.98 5.07
N ARG A 24 -14.54 -4.73 6.29
CA ARG A 24 -15.27 -3.96 7.31
C ARG A 24 -14.62 -2.59 7.52
N PRO A 25 -15.41 -1.51 7.63
CA PRO A 25 -14.88 -0.19 7.91
C PRO A 25 -14.23 -0.17 9.32
N TYR A 26 -13.04 0.42 9.42
CA TYR A 26 -12.25 0.51 10.66
C TYR A 26 -13.03 1.08 11.85
N ASN A 27 -14.03 1.93 11.58
CA ASN A 27 -14.86 2.57 12.60
C ASN A 27 -15.77 1.59 13.37
N GLU A 28 -16.08 0.42 12.79
CA GLU A 28 -16.93 -0.61 13.41
C GLU A 28 -16.14 -1.62 14.26
N LEU A 29 -14.82 -1.47 14.36
CA LEU A 29 -13.96 -2.38 15.13
C LEU A 29 -13.89 -1.98 16.61
N CYS A 30 -13.90 -2.97 17.50
CA CYS A 30 -13.59 -2.80 18.92
C CYS A 30 -12.09 -2.48 19.12
N ASP A 31 -11.71 -1.84 20.23
CA ASP A 31 -10.36 -1.29 20.44
C ASP A 31 -9.23 -2.32 20.31
N ALA A 32 -9.44 -3.54 20.82
CA ALA A 32 -8.49 -4.64 20.66
C ALA A 32 -8.27 -5.00 19.17
N LYS A 33 -9.35 -5.08 18.38
CA LYS A 33 -9.27 -5.35 16.94
C LYS A 33 -8.69 -4.17 16.15
N LYS A 34 -8.91 -2.94 16.61
CA LYS A 34 -8.25 -1.76 16.04
C LYS A 34 -6.74 -1.81 16.24
N GLN A 35 -6.26 -2.26 17.40
CA GLN A 35 -4.83 -2.44 17.65
C GLN A 35 -4.21 -3.51 16.75
N GLU A 36 -4.89 -4.64 16.57
CA GLU A 36 -4.47 -5.69 15.64
C GLU A 36 -4.45 -5.20 14.19
N ALA A 37 -5.48 -4.48 13.76
CA ALA A 37 -5.56 -3.89 12.42
C ALA A 37 -4.43 -2.87 12.19
N ARG A 38 -4.10 -2.04 13.18
CA ARG A 38 -2.95 -1.14 13.11
C ARG A 38 -1.64 -1.91 12.96
N ARG A 39 -1.44 -2.97 13.76
CA ARG A 39 -0.24 -3.82 13.66
C ARG A 39 -0.11 -4.45 12.28
N ASP A 40 -1.19 -5.02 11.76
CA ASP A 40 -1.22 -5.60 10.40
C ASP A 40 -0.93 -4.56 9.33
N LEU A 41 -1.51 -3.36 9.46
CA LEU A 41 -1.22 -2.21 8.58
C LEU A 41 0.26 -1.83 8.59
N TYR A 42 0.89 -1.73 9.76
CA TYR A 42 2.33 -1.42 9.86
C TYR A 42 3.19 -2.50 9.20
N PHE A 43 2.87 -3.78 9.38
CA PHE A 43 3.58 -4.87 8.71
C PHE A 43 3.47 -4.79 7.18
N ARG A 44 2.28 -4.51 6.66
CA ARG A 44 2.06 -4.34 5.22
C ARG A 44 2.84 -3.15 4.66
N LEU A 45 2.77 -2.00 5.32
CA LEU A 45 3.51 -0.80 4.94
C LEU A 45 5.02 -1.02 4.98
N PHE A 46 5.51 -1.72 6.00
CA PHE A 46 6.92 -2.09 6.09
C PHE A 46 7.35 -3.00 4.94
N GLY A 47 6.54 -4.00 4.58
CA GLY A 47 6.80 -4.84 3.40
C GLY A 47 6.87 -4.05 2.10
N ILE A 48 5.92 -3.14 1.87
CA ILE A 48 5.93 -2.24 0.70
C ILE A 48 7.20 -1.37 0.70
N TYR A 49 7.57 -0.81 1.85
CA TYR A 49 8.79 -0.03 2.00
C TYR A 49 10.04 -0.85 1.66
N CYS A 50 10.18 -2.07 2.19
CA CYS A 50 11.32 -2.93 1.90
C CYS A 50 11.45 -3.24 0.40
N VAL A 51 10.33 -3.53 -0.27
CA VAL A 51 10.32 -3.79 -1.72
C VAL A 51 10.72 -2.54 -2.51
N LEU A 52 10.11 -1.38 -2.19
CA LEU A 52 10.44 -0.11 -2.84
C LEU A 52 11.91 0.24 -2.62
N HIS A 53 12.41 0.10 -1.40
CA HIS A 53 13.79 0.38 -1.06
C HIS A 53 14.76 -0.54 -1.81
N ALA A 54 14.45 -1.84 -1.92
CA ALA A 54 15.25 -2.77 -2.70
C ALA A 54 15.28 -2.40 -4.19
N ILE A 55 14.14 -2.00 -4.77
CA ILE A 55 14.06 -1.53 -6.16
C ILE A 55 14.89 -0.25 -6.35
N THR A 56 14.75 0.73 -5.46
CA THR A 56 15.53 1.99 -5.53
C THR A 56 17.03 1.73 -5.44
N MET A 57 17.46 0.86 -4.52
CA MET A 57 18.87 0.47 -4.40
C MET A 57 19.37 -0.27 -5.64
N SER A 58 18.55 -1.17 -6.20
CA SER A 58 18.90 -1.91 -7.42
C SER A 58 18.97 -0.98 -8.64
N ALA A 59 18.05 -0.03 -8.76
CA ALA A 59 18.07 0.99 -9.80
C ALA A 59 19.30 1.89 -9.66
N GLY A 60 19.63 2.32 -8.45
CA GLY A 60 20.85 3.09 -8.17
C GLY A 60 22.12 2.34 -8.58
N ILE A 61 22.21 1.04 -8.27
CA ILE A 61 23.33 0.19 -8.71
C ILE A 61 23.35 0.08 -10.24
N TYR A 62 22.21 -0.10 -10.90
CA TYR A 62 22.13 -0.17 -12.36
C TYR A 62 22.70 1.10 -13.03
N TYR A 63 22.33 2.29 -12.54
CA TYR A 63 22.85 3.58 -13.05
C TYR A 63 24.35 3.79 -12.80
N ILE A 64 24.93 3.11 -11.81
CA ILE A 64 26.37 3.22 -11.51
C ILE A 64 27.18 2.18 -12.29
N VAL A 65 26.63 0.99 -12.50
CA VAL A 65 27.34 -0.18 -13.05
C VAL A 65 27.17 -0.32 -14.56
N VAL A 66 26.06 0.14 -15.13
CA VAL A 66 25.83 0.10 -16.58
C VAL A 66 26.23 1.46 -17.18
N PRO A 67 27.32 1.54 -17.96
CA PRO A 67 27.83 2.78 -18.54
C PRO A 67 26.93 3.35 -19.66
#